data_AF-A0AAU8FI04-F1
#
_entry.id   AF-A0AAU8FI04-F1
#
_cell.length_a   1.000
_cell.length_b   1.000
_cell.length_c   1.000
_cell.angle_alpha   90.00
_cell.angle_beta   90.00
_cell.angle_gamma   90.00
#
_symmetry.space_group_name_H-M   'P 1'
#
loop_
_entity.id
_entity.type
_entity.pdbx_description
1 polymer ?
#
loop_
_entity_poly.entity_id
_entity_poly.type
_entity_poly.pdbx_seq_one_letter_code
_entity_poly.pdbx_strand_id
1 'polypeptide(L)'
;MKIVELTRIVPERLWTARFEENIENEFDRAFSYWNDAEYLDAFFTTHERDLVKDFYGYCSVSQAVSITMQEADEFERQLLRVAHGQESERRLGDIFKPLTKPPELKSSTKKAKRTELAQNTGSEFMLSDCTTISS
;
A
#
# COMPACT_ATOMS: atom_id res chain seq x y z
N MET A 1 -10.95 21.34 5.21
CA MET A 1 -9.61 21.29 4.58
C MET A 1 -9.50 22.29 3.45
N LYS A 2 -8.67 23.32 3.65
CA LYS A 2 -8.28 24.32 2.64
C LYS A 2 -6.77 24.25 2.43
N ILE A 3 -6.33 24.13 1.18
CA ILE A 3 -4.90 24.16 0.83
C ILE A 3 -4.40 25.60 0.96
N VAL A 4 -3.33 25.78 1.72
CA VAL A 4 -2.68 27.08 1.90
C VAL A 4 -1.40 27.21 1.10
N GLU A 5 -0.70 26.10 0.86
CA GLU A 5 0.60 26.11 0.21
C GLU A 5 0.84 24.81 -0.56
N LEU A 6 1.57 24.92 -1.67
CA LEU A 6 2.10 23.80 -2.43
C LEU A 6 3.62 23.88 -2.44
N THR A 7 4.27 22.85 -1.92
CA THR A 7 5.74 22.77 -1.84
C THR A 7 6.23 21.71 -2.82
N ARG A 8 7.41 21.96 -3.41
CA ARG A 8 8.05 21.02 -4.34
C ARG A 8 8.92 20.05 -3.54
N ILE A 9 8.65 18.76 -3.69
CA ILE A 9 9.51 17.69 -3.15
C ILE A 9 10.54 17.29 -4.21
N VAL A 10 10.07 16.98 -5.42
CA VAL A 10 10.93 16.71 -6.58
C VAL A 10 10.56 17.70 -7.69
N PRO A 11 11.54 18.45 -8.26
CA PRO A 11 11.27 19.42 -9.31
C PRO A 11 10.42 18.85 -10.44
N GLU A 12 9.36 19.59 -10.80
CA GLU A 12 8.43 19.30 -11.92
C GLU A 12 7.64 17.98 -11.82
N ARG A 13 7.84 17.18 -10.78
CA ARG A 13 7.28 15.82 -10.71
C ARG A 13 6.50 15.53 -9.45
N LEU A 14 6.97 15.95 -8.28
CA LEU A 14 6.31 15.69 -7.01
C LEU A 14 6.09 16.97 -6.22
N TRP A 15 4.82 17.24 -5.93
CA TRP A 15 4.37 18.35 -5.12
C TRP A 15 3.63 17.81 -3.90
N THR A 16 3.74 18.53 -2.79
CA THR A 16 3.02 18.27 -1.55
C THR A 16 2.16 19.47 -1.20
N ALA A 17 1.00 19.22 -0.59
CA ALA A 17 0.12 20.26 -0.12
C ALA A 17 0.29 20.46 1.39
N ARG A 18 0.20 21.70 1.84
CA ARG A 18 -0.01 22.04 3.24
C ARG A 18 -1.41 22.62 3.41
N PHE A 19 -2.10 22.15 4.45
CA PHE A 19 -3.44 22.61 4.81
C PHE A 19 -3.38 23.65 5.92
N GLU A 20 -4.40 24.50 5.99
CA GLU A 20 -4.49 25.61 6.97
C GLU A 20 -4.35 25.14 8.43
N GLU A 21 -4.84 23.94 8.72
CA GLU A 21 -4.84 23.33 10.07
C GLU A 21 -3.50 22.67 10.43
N ASN A 22 -2.60 22.50 9.46
CA ASN A 22 -1.35 21.77 9.63
C ASN A 22 -0.13 22.70 9.50
N ILE A 23 0.83 22.50 10.41
CA ILE A 23 2.11 23.21 10.40
C ILE A 23 3.02 22.62 9.31
N GLU A 24 3.05 21.29 9.20
CA GLU A 24 3.82 20.54 8.22
C GLU A 24 3.02 20.31 6.93
N ASN A 25 3.73 20.10 5.82
CA ASN A 25 3.09 19.65 4.58
C ASN A 25 2.71 18.16 4.69
N GLU A 26 1.75 17.69 3.91
CA GLU A 26 1.23 16.33 4.03
C GLU A 26 2.23 15.23 3.70
N PHE A 27 3.27 15.52 2.92
CA PHE A 27 4.32 14.53 2.65
C PHE A 27 5.09 14.26 3.93
N ASP A 28 5.70 15.30 4.52
CA ASP A 28 6.48 15.16 5.75
C ASP A 28 5.62 14.68 6.92
N ARG A 29 4.40 15.21 7.03
CA ARG A 29 3.44 14.84 8.08
C ARG A 29 3.02 13.37 8.00
N ALA A 30 2.73 12.85 6.80
CA ALA A 30 2.30 11.46 6.67
C ALA A 30 3.45 10.51 7.05
N PHE A 31 4.65 10.74 6.51
CA PHE A 31 5.80 9.89 6.78
C PHE A 31 6.35 10.05 8.20
N SER A 32 6.20 11.20 8.85
CA SER A 32 6.56 11.35 10.27
C SER A 32 5.68 10.49 11.17
N TYR A 33 4.36 10.49 10.96
CA TYR A 33 3.44 9.65 11.71
C TYR A 33 3.58 8.16 11.39
N TRP A 34 3.76 7.78 10.12
CA TRP A 34 3.89 6.37 9.74
C TRP A 34 5.23 5.73 10.11
N ASN A 35 6.23 6.54 10.47
CA ASN A 35 7.51 6.06 11.00
C ASN A 35 7.65 6.24 12.53
N ASP A 36 6.62 6.73 13.21
CA ASP A 36 6.59 6.89 14.67
C ASP A 36 5.91 5.68 15.33
N ALA A 37 6.72 4.82 15.94
CA ALA A 37 6.23 3.61 16.60
C ALA A 37 5.29 3.90 17.78
N GLU A 38 5.53 4.98 18.55
CA GLU A 38 4.70 5.34 19.70
C GLU A 38 3.33 5.85 19.24
N TYR A 39 3.34 6.71 18.21
CA TYR A 39 2.11 7.17 17.57
C TYR A 39 1.29 6.01 17.00
N LEU A 40 1.93 5.10 16.27
CA LEU A 40 1.25 3.96 15.65
C LEU A 40 0.70 2.99 16.70
N ASP A 41 1.46 2.71 17.77
CA ASP A 41 1.00 1.84 18.85
C ASP A 41 -0.26 2.43 19.53
N ALA A 42 -0.24 3.73 19.84
CA ALA A 42 -1.40 4.42 20.40
C ALA A 42 -2.60 4.44 19.42
N PHE A 43 -2.34 4.67 18.13
CA PHE A 43 -3.36 4.68 17.09
C PHE A 43 -4.02 3.30 16.95
N PHE A 44 -3.24 2.25 16.82
CA PHE A 44 -3.74 0.89 16.63
C PHE A 44 -4.37 0.31 17.90
N THR A 45 -3.86 0.66 19.08
CA THR A 45 -4.51 0.30 20.35
C THR A 45 -5.90 0.94 20.46
N THR A 46 -6.04 2.20 20.05
CA THR A 46 -7.34 2.90 20.05
C THR A 46 -8.33 2.28 19.05
N HIS A 47 -7.83 1.74 17.93
CA HIS A 47 -8.62 1.20 16.82
C HIS A 47 -8.47 -0.32 16.66
N GLU A 48 -8.15 -1.05 17.73
CA GLU A 48 -7.82 -2.48 17.66
C GLU A 48 -8.91 -3.32 17.00
N ARG A 49 -10.18 -2.93 17.20
CA ARG A 49 -11.34 -3.60 16.58
C ARG A 49 -11.31 -3.60 15.05
N ASP A 50 -10.64 -2.64 14.43
CA ASP A 50 -10.48 -2.57 12.97
C ASP A 50 -9.41 -3.54 12.46
N LEU A 51 -8.47 -3.95 13.30
CA LEU A 51 -7.43 -4.94 12.99
C LEU A 51 -7.94 -6.39 12.97
N VAL A 52 -9.13 -6.64 13.51
CA VAL A 52 -9.73 -7.99 13.63
C VAL A 52 -10.74 -8.27 12.50
N LYS A 53 -10.92 -7.33 11.56
CA LYS A 53 -11.87 -7.47 10.44
C LYS A 53 -11.35 -8.40 9.34
N ASP A 54 -12.29 -9.06 8.67
CA ASP A 54 -12.05 -10.00 7.55
C ASP A 54 -11.16 -9.45 6.43
N PHE A 55 -11.04 -8.13 6.29
CA PHE A 55 -10.27 -7.50 5.22
C PHE A 55 -8.75 -7.63 5.41
N TYR A 56 -8.24 -7.49 6.64
CA TYR A 56 -6.81 -7.51 6.94
C TYR A 56 -6.33 -8.85 7.53
N GLY A 57 -7.25 -9.78 7.79
CA GLY A 57 -6.97 -10.94 8.64
C GLY A 57 -6.77 -10.51 10.09
N TYR A 58 -6.54 -11.48 10.99
CA TYR A 58 -6.24 -11.16 12.38
C TYR A 58 -4.82 -10.59 12.48
N CYS A 59 -4.69 -9.33 12.87
CA CYS A 59 -3.39 -8.66 13.05
C CYS A 59 -3.30 -8.07 14.47
N SER A 60 -2.24 -8.40 15.21
CA SER A 60 -1.99 -7.76 16.51
C SER A 60 -1.52 -6.32 16.34
N VAL A 61 -1.68 -5.48 17.38
CA VAL A 61 -1.20 -4.09 17.39
C VAL A 61 0.28 -4.01 17.02
N SER A 62 1.13 -4.80 17.65
CA SER A 62 2.58 -4.81 17.36
C SER A 62 2.89 -5.22 15.92
N GLN A 63 2.15 -6.17 15.35
CA GLN A 63 2.30 -6.53 13.94
C GLN A 63 1.85 -5.39 13.03
N ALA A 64 0.73 -4.73 13.33
CA ALA A 64 0.23 -3.60 12.55
C ALA A 64 1.22 -2.43 12.55
N VAL A 65 1.82 -2.11 13.70
CA VAL A 65 2.90 -1.11 13.83
C VAL A 65 4.08 -1.49 12.92
N SER A 66 4.60 -2.72 13.07
CA SER A 66 5.76 -3.19 12.30
C SER A 66 5.52 -3.18 10.79
N ILE A 67 4.35 -3.67 10.35
CA ILE A 67 3.96 -3.70 8.94
C ILE A 67 3.83 -2.27 8.41
N THR A 68 3.14 -1.38 9.12
CA THR A 68 2.92 0.01 8.68
C THR A 68 4.24 0.74 8.50
N MET A 69 5.19 0.60 9.43
CA MET A 69 6.50 1.23 9.30
C MET A 69 7.29 0.69 8.11
N GLN A 70 7.31 -0.64 7.91
CA GLN A 70 7.98 -1.25 6.77
C GLN A 70 7.37 -0.82 5.44
N GLU A 71 6.03 -0.78 5.36
CA GLU A 71 5.32 -0.34 4.16
C GLU A 71 5.52 1.16 3.90
N ALA A 72 5.53 2.00 4.94
CA ALA A 72 5.75 3.43 4.80
C ALA A 72 7.15 3.73 4.27
N ASP A 73 8.18 3.08 4.81
CA ASP A 73 9.57 3.20 4.39
C ASP A 73 9.77 2.72 2.93
N GLU A 74 9.18 1.59 2.55
CA GLU A 74 9.25 1.12 1.16
C GLU A 74 8.44 2.02 0.20
N PHE A 75 7.28 2.50 0.64
CA PHE A 75 6.45 3.40 -0.15
C PHE A 75 7.14 4.74 -0.39
N GLU A 76 7.77 5.33 0.63
CA GLU A 76 8.54 6.56 0.50
C GLU A 76 9.67 6.40 -0.52
N ARG A 77 10.46 5.32 -0.39
CA ARG A 77 11.52 4.98 -1.35
C ARG A 77 10.98 4.83 -2.76
N GLN A 78 9.90 4.08 -2.95
CA GLN A 78 9.30 3.87 -4.26
C GLN A 78 8.81 5.18 -4.86
N LEU A 79 8.12 6.00 -4.07
CA LEU A 79 7.57 7.28 -4.49
C LEU A 79 8.67 8.23 -4.95
N LEU A 80 9.75 8.37 -4.18
CA LEU A 80 10.91 9.18 -4.52
C LEU A 80 11.66 8.63 -5.75
N ARG A 81 11.86 7.31 -5.84
CA ARG A 81 12.53 6.66 -6.97
C ARG A 81 11.84 6.94 -8.29
N VAL A 82 10.51 6.81 -8.31
CA VAL A 82 9.68 7.15 -9.49
C VAL A 82 9.68 8.66 -9.75
N ALA A 83 9.57 9.49 -8.71
CA ALA A 83 9.62 10.95 -8.85
C ALA A 83 10.97 11.41 -9.45
N HIS A 84 12.10 10.86 -9.03
CA HIS A 84 13.41 11.16 -9.59
C HIS A 84 13.62 10.59 -11.01
N GLY A 85 12.70 9.73 -11.49
CA GLY A 85 12.76 9.11 -12.81
C GLY A 85 13.83 8.03 -12.93
N GLN A 86 14.14 7.38 -11.82
CA GLN A 86 14.99 6.19 -11.81
C GLN A 86 14.26 4.98 -12.39
N GLU A 87 12.92 5.04 -12.49
CA GLU A 87 12.07 4.05 -13.17
C GLU A 87 11.45 4.68 -14.43
N SER A 88 12.13 4.56 -15.58
CA SER A 88 11.76 5.22 -16.85
C SER A 88 10.38 4.84 -17.39
N GLU A 89 9.87 3.65 -17.04
CA GLU A 89 8.60 3.12 -17.53
C GLU A 89 7.42 3.40 -16.60
N ARG A 90 7.69 3.87 -15.37
CA ARG A 90 6.66 4.11 -14.35
C ARG A 90 6.46 5.59 -14.09
N ARG A 91 5.21 5.96 -13.90
CA ARG A 91 4.75 7.30 -13.53
C ARG A 91 4.24 7.27 -12.10
N LEU A 92 4.22 8.43 -11.44
CA LEU A 92 3.66 8.55 -10.09
C LEU A 92 2.22 8.05 -9.99
N GLY A 93 1.42 8.23 -11.05
CA GLY A 93 0.05 7.73 -11.11
C GLY A 93 -0.06 6.20 -11.09
N ASP A 94 0.99 5.48 -11.50
CA ASP A 94 0.98 4.00 -11.54
C ASP A 94 1.22 3.37 -10.17
N ILE A 95 1.68 4.16 -9.20
CA ILE A 95 1.88 3.73 -7.82
C ILE A 95 0.52 3.58 -7.12
N PHE A 96 -0.45 4.42 -7.47
CA PHE A 96 -1.76 4.44 -6.84
C PHE A 96 -2.73 3.48 -7.55
N LYS A 97 -3.36 2.60 -6.77
CA LYS A 97 -4.42 1.72 -7.27
C LYS A 97 -5.79 2.29 -6.92
N PRO A 98 -6.77 2.25 -7.85
CA PRO A 98 -8.15 2.62 -7.52
C PRO A 98 -8.70 1.76 -6.39
N LEU A 99 -9.39 2.38 -5.44
CA LEU A 99 -10.03 1.68 -4.31
C LEU A 99 -11.27 0.89 -4.75
N THR A 100 -11.90 1.26 -5.86
CA THR A 100 -13.06 0.55 -6.41
C THR A 100 -12.60 -0.67 -7.19
N LYS A 101 -13.16 -1.85 -6.89
CA LYS A 101 -13.03 -3.01 -7.77
C LYS A 101 -13.51 -2.60 -9.16
N PRO A 102 -12.73 -2.81 -10.24
CA PRO A 102 -13.26 -2.61 -11.57
C PRO A 102 -14.51 -3.49 -11.70
N PRO A 103 -15.60 -2.99 -12.30
CA PRO A 103 -16.78 -3.81 -12.52
C PRO A 103 -16.32 -5.07 -13.27
N GLU A 104 -16.58 -6.24 -12.70
CA GLU A 104 -16.26 -7.51 -13.34
C GLU A 104 -16.88 -7.47 -14.74
N LEU A 105 -16.05 -7.30 -15.77
CA LEU A 105 -16.47 -7.60 -17.12
C LEU A 105 -16.79 -9.09 -17.09
N LYS A 106 -18.08 -9.42 -16.99
CA LYS A 106 -18.59 -10.76 -17.23
C LYS A 106 -18.11 -11.12 -18.64
N SER A 107 -17.01 -11.84 -18.72
CA SER A 107 -16.51 -12.37 -19.97
C SER A 107 -17.63 -13.25 -20.51
N SER A 108 -18.27 -12.76 -21.57
CA SER A 108 -19.26 -13.53 -22.30
C SER A 108 -18.62 -14.85 -22.70
N THR A 109 -19.15 -15.94 -22.16
CA THR A 109 -18.79 -17.31 -22.46
C THR A 109 -18.86 -17.56 -23.96
N LYS A 110 -17.72 -17.51 -24.65
CA LYS A 110 -17.56 -18.20 -25.93
C LYS A 110 -16.96 -19.57 -25.64
N LYS A 111 -17.84 -20.57 -25.57
CA LYS A 111 -17.47 -21.98 -25.64
C LYS A 111 -16.64 -22.20 -26.91
N ALA A 112 -15.40 -22.67 -26.77
CA ALA A 112 -14.66 -23.30 -27.84
C ALA A 112 -14.03 -24.59 -27.30
N LYS A 113 -14.16 -25.64 -28.11
CA LYS A 113 -14.07 -27.06 -27.80
C LYS A 113 -12.61 -27.55 -27.86
N ARG A 114 -12.12 -28.12 -26.75
CA ARG A 114 -11.20 -29.27 -26.54
C ARG A 114 -10.07 -29.54 -27.56
N THR A 115 -8.83 -29.75 -27.07
CA THR A 115 -8.01 -30.98 -27.28
C THR A 115 -6.84 -31.01 -26.26
N GLU A 116 -6.69 -32.16 -25.59
CA GLU A 116 -5.70 -32.53 -24.56
C GLU A 116 -4.30 -32.79 -25.14
N LEU A 117 -3.21 -32.54 -24.39
CA LEU A 117 -2.10 -33.50 -24.19
C LEU A 117 -1.02 -32.98 -23.21
N ALA A 118 -0.85 -33.77 -22.13
CA ALA A 118 0.38 -34.18 -21.44
C ALA A 118 1.26 -33.18 -20.65
N GLN A 119 1.18 -33.35 -19.32
CA GLN A 119 2.28 -33.71 -18.38
C GLN A 119 3.45 -32.74 -18.09
N ASN A 120 3.45 -32.31 -16.82
CA ASN A 120 4.55 -32.43 -15.85
C ASN A 120 5.77 -31.50 -16.00
N THR A 121 5.93 -30.54 -15.08
CA THR A 121 6.95 -30.55 -14.00
C THR A 121 6.80 -29.30 -13.13
N GLY A 122 7.06 -29.46 -11.83
CA GLY A 122 6.82 -28.45 -10.81
C GLY A 122 7.83 -27.30 -10.76
N SER A 123 7.39 -26.22 -10.12
CA SER A 123 8.22 -25.27 -9.40
C SER A 123 7.31 -24.50 -8.43
N GLU A 124 7.31 -24.99 -7.21
CA GLU A 124 6.98 -24.34 -5.94
C GLU A 124 7.25 -22.82 -5.95
N PHE A 125 6.21 -22.02 -5.72
CA PHE A 125 6.34 -20.63 -5.31
C PHE A 125 5.48 -20.45 -4.05
N MET A 126 6.16 -20.52 -2.91
CA MET A 126 5.58 -20.35 -1.58
C MET A 126 5.04 -18.92 -1.43
N LEU A 127 3.71 -18.78 -1.39
CA LEU A 127 3.06 -17.72 -0.66
C LEU A 127 3.24 -18.07 0.82
N SER A 128 4.01 -17.26 1.55
CA SER A 128 4.17 -17.43 2.99
C SER A 128 2.88 -17.01 3.69
N ASP A 129 1.97 -17.98 3.84
CA ASP A 129 0.78 -17.85 4.66
C ASP A 129 1.21 -17.61 6.11
N CYS A 130 0.74 -16.49 6.68
CA CYS A 130 0.84 -16.18 8.09
C CYS A 130 -0.13 -17.09 8.87
N THR A 131 0.24 -18.36 9.04
CA THR A 131 -0.48 -19.27 9.94
C THR A 131 0.52 -20.00 10.83
N THR A 132 0.74 -19.47 12.02
CA THR A 132 1.26 -20.27 13.13
C THR A 132 0.54 -19.85 14.40
N ILE A 133 -0.54 -20.56 14.69
CA ILE A 133 -1.11 -20.63 16.04
C ILE A 133 -0.45 -21.85 16.70
N SER A 134 0.13 -21.62 17.87
CA SER A 134 0.74 -22.64 18.72
C SER A 134 -0.30 -23.62 19.27
N SER A 135 0.16 -24.81 19.65
CA SER A 135 -0.38 -25.54 20.80
C SER A 135 0.76 -25.84 21.76
#